data_AF-A0A3C0GIV8-F1
#
_entry.id   AF-A0A3C0GIV8-F1
#
_cell.length_a   1.000
_cell.length_b   1.000
_cell.length_c   1.000
_cell.angle_alpha   90.00
_cell.angle_beta   90.00
_cell.angle_gamma   90.00
#
_symmetry.space_group_name_H-M   'P 1'
#
loop_
_entity.id
_entity.type
_entity.pdbx_description
1 polymer ?
#
loop_
_entity_poly.entity_id
_entity_poly.type
_entity_poly.pdbx_seq_one_letter_code
_entity_poly.pdbx_strand_id
1 'polypeptide(L)'
;MNQHENPDLKKEVIPSESELKEIIVNYVGEKTNPENDEVTVESVIGIFAEQFPEFLLAVAEENWINGYTQALTDVDYVKNNRPVQANQNEP
;
A
#
# COMPACT_ATOMS: atom_id res chain seq x y z
N MET A 1 -16.83 -1.47 -13.27
CA MET A 1 -16.01 -2.09 -12.21
C MET A 1 -14.55 -1.95 -12.61
N ASN A 2 -13.78 -1.17 -11.88
CA ASN A 2 -12.38 -0.87 -12.19
C ASN A 2 -11.50 -2.06 -11.80
N GLN A 3 -10.67 -2.56 -12.73
CA GLN A 3 -9.86 -3.77 -12.56
C GLN A 3 -8.60 -3.58 -11.68
N HIS A 4 -8.48 -2.48 -10.93
CA HIS A 4 -7.21 -2.09 -10.27
C HIS A 4 -7.35 -1.58 -8.83
N GLU A 5 -8.47 -1.85 -8.16
CA GLU A 5 -8.60 -1.49 -6.74
C GLU A 5 -7.92 -2.53 -5.85
N ASN A 6 -7.19 -2.07 -4.83
CA ASN A 6 -6.62 -2.97 -3.84
C ASN A 6 -7.78 -3.57 -3.01
N PRO A 7 -7.96 -4.91 -2.99
CA PRO A 7 -9.05 -5.54 -2.24
C PRO A 7 -9.01 -5.24 -0.75
N ASP A 8 -7.85 -4.85 -0.22
CA ASP A 8 -7.66 -4.55 1.19
C ASP A 8 -8.35 -3.25 1.63
N LEU A 9 -8.71 -2.38 0.69
CA LEU A 9 -9.44 -1.14 0.98
C LEU A 9 -10.78 -1.40 1.67
N LYS A 10 -11.44 -2.50 1.32
CA LYS A 10 -12.76 -2.87 1.87
C LYS A 10 -12.66 -3.71 3.14
N LYS A 11 -11.46 -4.05 3.62
CA LYS A 11 -11.29 -4.79 4.87
C LYS A 11 -11.69 -3.91 6.03
N GLU A 12 -12.46 -4.48 6.95
CA GLU A 12 -12.77 -3.89 8.24
C GLU A 12 -11.49 -3.76 9.09
N VAL A 13 -11.38 -2.65 9.81
CA VAL A 13 -10.29 -2.42 10.78
C VAL A 13 -10.81 -2.72 12.17
N ILE A 14 -10.37 -3.83 12.75
CA ILE A 14 -10.81 -4.27 14.08
C ILE A 14 -10.13 -3.39 15.16
N PRO A 15 -10.90 -2.68 16.01
CA PRO A 15 -10.35 -1.73 16.98
C PRO A 15 -9.54 -2.40 18.10
N SER A 16 -9.88 -3.63 18.49
CA SER A 16 -9.30 -4.33 19.64
C SER A 16 -7.86 -4.84 19.44
N GLU A 17 -7.25 -4.61 18.28
CA GLU A 17 -5.91 -5.10 17.98
C GLU A 17 -4.79 -4.22 18.58
N SER A 18 -5.03 -2.94 18.82
CA SER A 18 -4.11 -2.04 19.54
C SER A 18 -4.79 -0.75 20.00
N GLU A 19 -4.23 -0.09 21.03
CA GLU A 19 -4.74 1.20 21.55
C GLU A 19 -4.85 2.26 20.45
N LEU A 20 -3.83 2.37 19.59
CA LEU A 20 -3.86 3.33 18.48
C LEU A 20 -4.96 2.99 17.46
N LYS A 21 -5.20 1.70 17.19
CA LYS A 21 -6.29 1.27 16.30
C LYS A 21 -7.64 1.65 16.87
N GLU A 22 -7.85 1.44 18.17
CA GLU A 22 -9.09 1.84 18.85
C GLU A 22 -9.35 3.34 18.72
N ILE A 23 -8.34 4.18 19.01
CA ILE A 23 -8.45 5.64 18.88
C ILE A 23 -8.82 6.03 17.44
N ILE A 24 -8.14 5.46 16.45
CA ILE A 24 -8.38 5.77 15.04
C ILE A 24 -9.79 5.31 14.61
N VAL A 25 -10.17 4.08 14.92
CA VAL A 25 -11.47 3.51 14.52
C VAL A 25 -12.61 4.30 15.13
N ASN A 26 -12.55 4.63 16.42
CA ASN A 26 -13.58 5.43 17.08
C ASN A 26 -13.69 6.83 16.46
N TYR A 27 -12.56 7.51 16.26
CA TYR A 27 -12.54 8.85 15.66
C TYR A 27 -13.08 8.84 14.21
N VAL A 28 -12.66 7.87 13.40
CA VAL A 28 -13.10 7.73 12.02
C VAL A 28 -14.59 7.38 11.97
N GLY A 29 -15.04 6.43 12.78
CA GLY A 29 -16.44 6.01 12.85
C GLY A 29 -17.38 7.16 13.22
N GLU A 30 -17.00 8.00 14.19
CA GLU A 30 -17.76 9.21 14.54
C GLU A 30 -17.84 10.22 13.38
N LYS A 31 -16.81 10.32 12.54
CA LYS A 31 -16.76 11.27 11.42
C LYS A 31 -17.48 10.77 10.18
N THR A 32 -17.38 9.49 9.87
CA THR A 32 -17.97 8.90 8.66
C THR A 32 -19.40 8.39 8.89
N ASN A 33 -19.78 8.10 10.14
CA ASN A 33 -21.09 7.57 10.55
C ASN A 33 -21.61 6.48 9.58
N PRO A 34 -20.87 5.36 9.44
CA PRO A 34 -21.18 4.33 8.45
C PRO A 34 -22.49 3.60 8.79
N GLU A 35 -23.23 3.15 7.78
CA GLU A 35 -24.56 2.55 7.96
C GLU A 35 -24.56 1.25 8.80
N ASN A 36 -23.44 0.53 8.81
CA ASN A 36 -23.26 -0.75 9.49
C ASN A 36 -22.29 -0.68 10.67
N ASP A 37 -21.92 0.52 11.13
CA ASP A 37 -20.90 0.75 12.17
C ASP A 37 -19.51 0.16 11.84
N GLU A 38 -19.27 -0.27 10.59
CA GLU A 38 -17.99 -0.85 10.17
C GLU A 38 -17.06 0.23 9.60
N VAL A 39 -15.88 0.35 10.21
CA VAL A 39 -14.80 1.20 9.70
C VAL A 39 -13.87 0.36 8.84
N THR A 40 -13.76 0.69 7.55
CA THR A 40 -12.86 0.03 6.62
C THR A 40 -11.52 0.75 6.49
N VAL A 41 -10.53 0.10 5.88
CA VAL A 41 -9.24 0.73 5.54
C VAL A 41 -9.46 1.98 4.68
N GLU A 42 -10.39 1.93 3.74
CA GLU A 42 -10.77 3.09 2.91
C GLU A 42 -11.32 4.25 3.74
N SER A 43 -12.17 3.99 4.73
CA SER A 43 -12.68 5.03 5.64
C SER A 43 -11.54 5.75 6.38
N VAL A 44 -10.56 4.98 6.88
CA VAL A 44 -9.39 5.54 7.57
C VAL A 44 -8.54 6.38 6.62
N ILE A 45 -8.24 5.85 5.42
CA ILE A 45 -7.48 6.57 4.39
C ILE A 45 -8.19 7.88 4.02
N GLY A 46 -9.51 7.86 3.85
CA GLY A 46 -10.29 9.05 3.53
C GLY A 46 -10.11 10.17 4.57
N ILE A 47 -10.25 9.84 5.85
CA ILE A 47 -10.07 10.81 6.94
C ILE A 47 -8.62 11.31 7.02
N PHE A 48 -7.64 10.42 6.86
CA PHE A 48 -6.22 10.82 6.88
C PHE A 48 -5.84 11.66 5.66
N ALA A 49 -6.42 11.39 4.49
CA ALA A 49 -6.19 12.20 3.30
C ALA A 49 -6.77 13.62 3.47
N GLU A 50 -7.91 13.75 4.16
CA GLU A 50 -8.54 15.05 4.43
C GLU A 50 -7.79 15.83 5.52
N GLN A 51 -7.39 15.16 6.61
CA GLN A 51 -6.95 15.84 7.84
C GLN A 51 -5.45 15.72 8.11
N PHE A 52 -4.76 14.79 7.48
CA PHE A 52 -3.31 14.61 7.62
C PHE A 52 -2.63 14.32 6.25
N PRO A 53 -2.88 15.15 5.21
CA PRO A 53 -2.42 14.87 3.85
C PRO A 53 -0.91 14.78 3.72
N GLU A 54 -0.14 15.59 4.46
CA GLU A 54 1.32 15.59 4.42
C GLU A 54 1.93 14.27 4.87
N PHE A 55 1.30 13.58 5.83
CA PHE A 55 1.72 12.26 6.27
C PHE A 55 1.47 11.22 5.18
N LEU A 56 0.25 11.21 4.62
CA LEU A 56 -0.13 10.24 3.60
C LEU A 56 0.67 10.42 2.31
N LEU A 57 0.94 11.67 1.92
CA LEU A 57 1.77 12.01 0.76
C LEU A 57 3.22 11.56 0.97
N ALA A 58 3.83 11.86 2.12
CA ALA A 58 5.20 11.43 2.41
C ALA A 58 5.35 9.90 2.35
N VAL A 59 4.39 9.15 2.90
CA VAL A 59 4.37 7.68 2.81
C VAL A 59 4.26 7.21 1.36
N ALA A 60 3.40 7.84 0.56
CA ALA A 60 3.22 7.49 -0.85
C ALA A 60 4.48 7.78 -1.69
N GLU A 61 5.12 8.93 -1.47
CA GLU A 61 6.32 9.36 -2.18
C GLU A 61 7.51 8.43 -1.89
N GLU A 62 7.76 8.12 -0.61
CA GLU A 62 8.82 7.18 -0.23
C GLU A 62 8.58 5.78 -0.82
N ASN A 63 7.35 5.28 -0.76
CA ASN A 63 7.00 3.99 -1.36
C ASN A 63 7.21 3.99 -2.89
N TRP A 64 6.87 5.09 -3.55
CA TRP A 64 7.08 5.26 -4.99
C TRP A 64 8.58 5.26 -5.31
N ILE A 65 9.38 6.15 -4.70
CA ILE A 65 10.83 6.26 -4.93
C ILE A 65 11.54 4.91 -4.71
N ASN A 66 11.20 4.21 -3.62
CA ASN A 66 11.78 2.91 -3.32
C ASN A 66 11.43 1.86 -4.38
N GLY A 67 10.17 1.85 -4.86
CA GLY A 67 9.73 0.96 -5.93
C GLY A 67 10.51 1.16 -7.24
N TYR A 68 10.73 2.41 -7.66
CA TYR A 68 11.55 2.69 -8.84
C TYR A 68 13.02 2.31 -8.65
N THR A 69 13.57 2.62 -7.48
CA THR A 69 14.95 2.29 -7.14
C THR A 69 15.20 0.78 -7.18
N GLN A 70 14.26 0.00 -6.64
CA GLN A 70 14.30 -1.46 -6.71
C GLN A 70 14.22 -1.95 -8.16
N ALA A 71 13.28 -1.44 -8.96
CA ALA A 71 13.12 -1.86 -10.34
C ALA A 71 14.39 -1.60 -11.19
N LEU A 72 15.04 -0.44 -11.02
CA LEU A 72 16.30 -0.14 -11.70
C LEU A 72 17.43 -1.08 -11.24
N THR A 73 17.52 -1.34 -9.93
CA THR A 73 18.50 -2.26 -9.34
C THR A 73 18.33 -3.68 -9.89
N ASP A 74 17.09 -4.15 -10.03
CA ASP A 74 16.78 -5.47 -10.58
C ASP A 74 17.20 -5.59 -12.06
N VAL A 75 16.99 -4.53 -12.85
CA VAL A 75 17.45 -4.47 -14.25
C VAL A 75 18.98 -4.54 -14.34
N ASP A 76 19.68 -3.78 -13.50
CA ASP A 76 21.15 -3.79 -13.44
C ASP A 76 21.69 -5.15 -12.98
N TYR A 77 21.05 -5.76 -11.98
CA TYR A 77 21.38 -7.12 -11.54
C TYR A 77 21.24 -8.13 -12.68
N VAL A 78 20.11 -8.15 -13.38
CA VAL A 78 19.88 -9.06 -14.52
C VAL A 78 20.89 -8.83 -15.65
N LYS A 79 21.27 -7.58 -15.92
CA LYS A 79 22.28 -7.24 -16.93
C LYS A 79 23.66 -7.78 -16.55
N ASN A 80 24.06 -7.62 -15.29
CA ASN A 80 25.41 -7.95 -14.82
C ASN A 80 25.57 -9.43 -14.46
N ASN A 81 24.49 -10.12 -14.11
CA ASN A 81 24.48 -11.52 -13.68
C ASN A 81 23.87 -12.46 -14.72
N ARG A 82 23.71 -12.03 -15.98
CA ARG A 82 23.24 -12.91 -17.06
C ARG A 82 24.26 -14.04 -17.26
N PRO A 83 23.93 -15.31 -16.97
CA PRO A 83 24.86 -16.40 -17.23
C PRO A 83 25.07 -16.51 -18.75
N VAL A 84 26.33 -16.57 -19.17
CA VAL A 84 26.71 -16.89 -20.55
C VAL A 84 26.39 -18.37 -20.78
N GLN A 85 25.13 -18.69 -21.07
CA GLN A 85 24.70 -20.03 -21.52
C GLN A 85 23.96 -19.93 -22.86
N ALA A 86 24.69 -19.50 -23.87
CA ALA A 86 24.32 -19.72 -25.27
C ALA A 86 25.63 -19.83 -26.05
N ASN A 87 26.25 -21.02 -26.04
CA ASN A 87 27.16 -21.54 -27.06
C ASN A 87 27.87 -22.80 -26.56
N GLN A 88 27.14 -23.89 -26.30
CA GLN A 88 27.65 -25.27 -26.43
C GLN A 88 26.47 -26.15 -26.89
N ASN A 89 26.66 -26.91 -27.97
CA ASN A 89 25.70 -27.65 -28.82
C ASN A 89 25.27 -26.79 -30.04
N GLU A 90 25.76 -26.95 -31.27
CA GLU A 90 26.27 -28.10 -32.06
C GLU A 90 27.10 -27.56 -33.25
N PRO A 91 27.90 -28.37 -34.00
CA PRO A 91 27.87 -29.83 -34.14
C PRO A 91 29.06 -30.59 -33.53
#